data_AF-A0A8J2P908-F1
#
_entry.id   AF-A0A8J2P908-F1
#
_cell.length_a   1.000
_cell.length_b   1.000
_cell.length_c   1.000
_cell.angle_alpha   90.00
_cell.angle_beta   90.00
_cell.angle_gamma   90.00
#
_symmetry.space_group_name_H-M   'P 1'
#
loop_
_entity.id
_entity.type
_entity.pdbx_description
1 polymer ?
#
loop_
_entity_poly.entity_id
_entity_poly.type
_entity_poly.pdbx_seq_one_letter_code
_entity_poly.pdbx_strand_id
1 'polypeptide(L)'
;MSLNTKIVCVCVSVTFILSAVLSHTDIYPEPAQLKKPPGKDLGDALILTPLIEAGEIEKARELSRVRNFTDVVSYSGYFNVNPKYNSSLFFWFFPSANQNPNAPLIFWLQGGPGSSSL
;
A
#
# COMPACT_ATOMS: atom_id res chain seq x y z
N MET A 1 45.29 -26.80 -15.43
CA MET A 1 43.81 -26.93 -15.45
C MET A 1 43.37 -27.04 -16.90
N SER A 2 42.78 -28.17 -17.29
CA SER A 2 42.46 -28.51 -18.69
C SER A 2 41.42 -27.54 -19.28
N LEU A 3 41.51 -27.26 -20.58
CA LEU A 3 40.56 -26.42 -21.33
C LEU A 3 39.10 -26.87 -21.10
N ASN A 4 38.89 -28.18 -21.01
CA ASN A 4 37.59 -28.79 -20.74
C ASN A 4 37.03 -28.39 -19.36
N THR A 5 37.88 -28.27 -18.34
CA THR A 5 37.47 -27.85 -16.99
C THR A 5 37.02 -26.38 -16.96
N LYS A 6 37.67 -25.51 -17.75
CA LYS A 6 37.27 -24.09 -17.85
C LYS A 6 35.93 -23.95 -18.57
N ILE A 7 35.72 -24.69 -19.65
CA ILE A 7 34.47 -24.68 -20.42
C ILE A 7 33.29 -25.15 -19.56
N VAL A 8 33.46 -26.25 -18.83
CA VAL A 8 32.41 -26.77 -17.93
C VAL A 8 32.05 -25.75 -16.84
N CYS A 9 33.05 -25.09 -16.24
CA CYS A 9 32.82 -24.09 -15.19
C CYS A 9 32.09 -22.84 -15.71
N VAL A 10 32.41 -22.38 -16.93
CA VAL A 10 31.71 -21.28 -17.60
C VAL A 10 30.27 -21.68 -17.93
N CYS A 11 30.04 -22.88 -18.47
CA CYS A 11 28.68 -23.33 -18.78
C CYS A 11 27.79 -23.42 -17.53
N VAL A 12 28.31 -23.97 -16.43
CA VAL A 12 27.54 -24.11 -15.16
C VAL A 12 27.25 -22.74 -14.53
N SER A 13 28.21 -21.80 -14.58
CA SER A 13 27.98 -20.45 -14.06
C SER A 13 26.99 -19.67 -14.92
N VAL A 14 27.04 -19.80 -16.24
CA VAL A 14 26.08 -19.16 -17.16
C VAL A 14 24.67 -19.72 -17.00
N THR A 15 24.51 -21.05 -16.86
CA THR A 15 23.18 -21.64 -16.63
C THR A 15 22.60 -21.28 -15.27
N PHE A 16 23.43 -21.18 -14.23
CA PHE A 16 23.00 -20.74 -12.90
C PHE A 16 22.60 -19.25 -12.87
N ILE A 17 23.34 -18.39 -13.57
CA ILE A 17 22.98 -16.97 -13.72
C ILE A 17 21.68 -16.84 -14.52
N LEU A 18 21.51 -17.61 -15.60
CA LEU A 18 20.30 -17.56 -16.41
C LEU A 18 19.06 -18.04 -15.64
N SER A 19 19.16 -19.10 -14.84
CA SER A 19 18.05 -19.56 -13.99
C SER A 19 17.71 -18.57 -12.88
N ALA A 20 18.72 -17.94 -12.26
CA ALA A 20 18.53 -16.91 -11.25
C ALA A 20 17.88 -15.63 -11.83
N VAL A 21 18.22 -15.26 -13.07
CA VAL A 21 17.62 -14.11 -13.76
C VAL A 21 16.18 -14.41 -14.19
N LEU A 22 15.91 -15.61 -14.71
CA LEU A 22 14.55 -16.03 -15.11
C LEU A 22 13.59 -16.21 -13.93
N SER A 23 14.10 -16.48 -12.72
CA SER A 23 13.29 -16.58 -11.50
C SER A 23 13.03 -15.22 -10.84
N HIS A 24 13.67 -14.14 -11.32
CA HIS A 24 13.60 -12.82 -10.69
C HIS A 24 12.53 -11.87 -11.23
N THR A 25 11.75 -12.28 -12.22
CA THR A 25 10.70 -11.44 -12.80
C THR A 25 9.35 -12.15 -12.71
N ASP A 26 8.36 -11.47 -12.12
CA ASP A 26 6.94 -11.84 -12.00
C ASP A 26 6.49 -12.63 -10.76
N ILE A 27 7.09 -12.41 -9.58
CA ILE A 27 6.44 -12.83 -8.31
C ILE A 27 5.16 -12.02 -8.04
N TYR A 28 5.10 -10.77 -8.51
CA TYR A 28 3.93 -9.89 -8.36
C TYR A 28 3.53 -9.33 -9.71
N PRO A 29 2.41 -9.77 -10.30
CA PRO A 29 1.89 -9.15 -11.51
C PRO A 29 1.50 -7.69 -11.23
N GLU A 30 1.64 -6.82 -12.23
CA GLU A 30 1.13 -5.45 -12.12
C GLU A 30 -0.38 -5.52 -11.82
N PRO A 31 -0.88 -4.83 -10.77
CA PRO A 31 -2.29 -4.83 -10.48
C PRO A 31 -3.08 -4.27 -11.67
N ALA A 32 -4.15 -4.96 -12.05
CA ALA A 32 -5.01 -4.52 -13.13
C ALA A 32 -5.52 -3.10 -12.83
N GLN A 33 -5.25 -2.16 -13.74
CA GLN A 33 -5.73 -0.79 -13.63
C GLN A 33 -7.27 -0.81 -13.71
N LEU A 34 -7.94 -0.45 -12.61
CA LEU A 34 -9.40 -0.40 -12.59
C LEU A 34 -9.89 0.69 -13.55
N LYS A 35 -10.68 0.31 -14.54
CA LYS A 35 -11.33 1.27 -15.43
C LYS A 35 -12.38 2.03 -14.64
N LYS A 36 -12.24 3.37 -14.57
CA LYS A 36 -13.26 4.23 -13.99
C LYS A 36 -14.60 3.97 -14.70
N PRO A 37 -15.70 3.68 -13.98
CA PRO A 37 -17.00 3.49 -14.60
C PRO A 37 -17.41 4.77 -15.37
N PRO A 38 -17.91 4.64 -16.61
CA PRO A 38 -18.23 5.80 -17.44
C PRO A 38 -19.30 6.67 -16.78
N GLY A 39 -19.05 7.98 -16.72
CA GLY A 39 -20.00 8.96 -16.19
C GLY A 39 -20.16 8.99 -14.67
N LYS A 40 -19.43 8.17 -13.90
CA LYS A 40 -19.48 8.21 -12.43
C LYS A 40 -18.31 9.02 -11.87
N ASP A 41 -18.60 10.19 -11.32
CA ASP A 41 -17.63 10.90 -10.51
C ASP A 41 -17.46 10.19 -9.16
N LEU A 42 -16.22 9.86 -8.81
CA LEU A 42 -15.85 9.18 -7.57
C LEU A 42 -15.20 10.17 -6.57
N GLY A 43 -15.06 11.43 -6.97
CA GLY A 43 -14.26 12.43 -6.25
C GLY A 43 -12.76 12.18 -6.38
N ASP A 44 -11.99 13.15 -5.88
CA ASP A 44 -10.54 13.04 -5.74
C ASP A 44 -10.17 12.32 -4.44
N ALA A 45 -8.99 11.71 -4.42
CA ALA A 45 -8.46 11.07 -3.21
C ALA A 45 -8.26 12.12 -2.09
N LEU A 46 -8.80 11.83 -0.90
CA LEU A 46 -8.61 12.68 0.27
C LEU A 46 -7.21 12.46 0.86
N ILE A 47 -6.27 13.34 0.51
CA ILE A 47 -4.90 13.35 1.06
C ILE A 47 -4.87 14.25 2.30
N LEU A 48 -4.65 13.65 3.48
CA LEU A 48 -4.71 14.38 4.76
C LEU A 48 -3.40 15.09 5.13
N THR A 49 -2.26 14.65 4.59
CA THR A 49 -0.94 15.18 4.96
C THR A 49 -0.82 16.70 4.84
N PRO A 50 -1.27 17.38 3.76
CA PRO A 50 -1.19 18.84 3.66
C PRO A 50 -1.95 19.57 4.77
N LEU A 51 -3.11 19.05 5.18
CA LEU A 51 -3.90 19.62 6.28
C LEU A 51 -3.20 19.45 7.63
N ILE A 52 -2.60 18.27 7.84
CA ILE A 52 -1.87 17.96 9.07
C ILE A 52 -0.61 18.84 9.19
N GLU A 53 0.14 19.00 8.10
CA GLU A 53 1.33 19.85 8.04
C GLU A 53 0.99 21.34 8.21
N ALA A 54 -0.18 21.78 7.72
CA ALA A 54 -0.70 23.13 7.95
C ALA A 54 -1.25 23.35 9.37
N GLY A 55 -1.31 22.31 10.21
CA GLY A 55 -1.90 22.38 11.56
C GLY A 55 -3.44 22.38 11.58
N GLU A 56 -4.10 22.16 10.44
CA GLU A 56 -5.56 22.09 10.29
C GLU A 56 -6.12 20.72 10.74
N ILE A 57 -5.78 20.29 11.97
CA ILE A 57 -6.06 18.94 12.48
C ILE A 57 -7.57 18.64 12.55
N GLU A 58 -8.36 19.60 13.05
CA GLU A 58 -9.81 19.41 13.18
C GLU A 58 -10.50 19.26 11.82
N LYS A 59 -10.06 20.03 10.83
CA LYS A 59 -10.55 19.92 9.46
C LYS A 59 -10.15 18.60 8.82
N ALA A 60 -8.91 18.13 9.03
CA ALA A 60 -8.48 16.81 8.56
C ALA A 60 -9.33 15.68 9.18
N ARG A 61 -9.65 15.78 10.47
CA ARG A 61 -10.53 14.83 11.16
C ARG A 61 -11.97 14.88 10.63
N GLU A 62 -12.50 16.07 10.38
CA GLU A 62 -13.85 16.24 9.84
C GLU A 62 -13.97 15.65 8.43
N LEU A 63 -13.01 15.97 7.55
CA LEU A 63 -13.01 15.52 6.16
C LEU A 63 -12.80 14.01 6.05
N SER A 64 -11.99 13.41 6.93
CA SER A 64 -11.78 11.96 6.94
C SER A 64 -12.98 11.15 7.41
N ARG A 65 -13.99 11.77 8.00
CA ARG A 65 -15.17 11.06 8.51
C ARG A 65 -15.94 10.37 7.37
N VAL A 66 -16.07 9.05 7.45
CA VAL A 66 -16.87 8.27 6.49
C VAL A 66 -18.35 8.54 6.73
N ARG A 67 -19.07 8.94 5.67
CA ARG A 67 -20.51 9.20 5.69
C ARG A 67 -21.24 8.16 4.84
N ASN A 68 -22.50 7.89 5.17
CA ASN A 68 -23.41 7.05 4.38
C ASN A 68 -22.95 5.60 4.14
N PHE A 69 -22.16 5.03 5.07
CA PHE A 69 -21.73 3.64 5.00
C PHE A 69 -22.48 2.78 6.03
N THR A 70 -22.44 3.17 7.32
CA THR A 70 -23.14 2.53 8.44
C THR A 70 -23.36 3.54 9.58
N ASP A 71 -24.04 3.12 10.66
CA ASP A 71 -24.15 3.88 11.92
C ASP A 71 -22.84 3.89 12.74
N VAL A 72 -21.81 3.16 12.30
CA VAL A 72 -20.52 3.10 12.98
C VAL A 72 -19.67 4.28 12.57
N VAL A 73 -19.26 5.10 13.54
CA VAL A 73 -18.31 6.19 13.31
C VAL A 73 -16.98 5.60 12.85
N SER A 74 -16.47 6.07 11.71
CA SER A 74 -15.17 5.67 11.19
C SER A 74 -14.55 6.79 10.36
N TYR A 75 -13.23 6.70 10.17
CA TYR A 75 -12.44 7.72 9.48
C TYR A 75 -11.52 7.06 8.47
N SER A 76 -11.46 7.55 7.24
CA SER A 76 -10.57 7.02 6.21
C SER A 76 -9.95 8.15 5.38
N GLY A 77 -8.89 7.80 4.66
CA GLY A 77 -8.17 8.73 3.80
C GLY A 77 -6.78 8.22 3.48
N TYR A 78 -5.94 9.12 2.99
CA TYR A 78 -4.56 8.81 2.61
C TYR A 78 -3.57 9.71 3.34
N PHE A 79 -2.43 9.12 3.71
CA PHE A 79 -1.25 9.86 4.16
C PHE A 79 -0.14 9.76 3.10
N ASN A 80 0.46 10.88 2.75
CA ASN A 80 1.69 10.89 1.96
C ASN A 80 2.81 10.28 2.81
N VAL A 81 3.36 9.16 2.35
CA VAL A 81 4.50 8.49 2.99
C VAL A 81 5.81 8.84 2.29
N ASN A 82 5.75 9.25 1.02
CA ASN A 82 6.92 9.73 0.31
C ASN A 82 6.55 10.77 -0.76
N PRO A 83 6.88 12.07 -0.55
CA PRO A 83 6.54 13.13 -1.50
C PRO A 83 7.35 13.03 -2.81
N LYS A 84 8.57 12.48 -2.78
CA LYS A 84 9.41 12.33 -3.97
C LYS A 84 8.81 11.34 -4.98
N TYR A 85 8.12 10.32 -4.49
CA TYR A 85 7.53 9.27 -5.33
C TYR A 85 6.01 9.37 -5.44
N ASN A 86 5.41 10.48 -4.97
CA ASN A 86 3.95 10.63 -4.89
C ASN A 86 3.26 9.41 -4.25
N SER A 87 3.90 8.84 -3.22
CA SER A 87 3.45 7.59 -2.60
C SER A 87 2.57 7.91 -1.40
N SER A 88 1.38 7.32 -1.39
CA SER A 88 0.36 7.49 -0.36
C SER A 88 -0.10 6.16 0.20
N LEU A 89 -0.32 6.10 1.51
CA LEU A 89 -0.88 4.94 2.20
C LEU A 89 -2.32 5.22 2.60
N PHE A 90 -3.22 4.31 2.23
CA PHE A 90 -4.62 4.34 2.68
C PHE A 90 -4.75 3.84 4.12
N PHE A 91 -5.67 4.41 4.89
CA PHE A 91 -6.07 3.88 6.20
C PHE A 91 -7.60 3.89 6.37
N TRP A 92 -8.09 3.05 7.28
CA TRP A 92 -9.45 3.11 7.80
C TRP A 92 -9.44 2.84 9.31
N PHE A 93 -9.78 3.87 10.07
CA PHE A 93 -9.75 3.88 11.52
C PHE A 93 -11.16 3.82 12.10
N PHE A 94 -11.30 3.03 13.17
CA PHE A 94 -12.52 2.90 13.96
C PHE A 94 -12.19 3.25 15.42
N PRO A 95 -12.85 4.25 16.03
CA PRO A 95 -12.71 4.53 17.44
C PRO A 95 -13.29 3.37 18.27
N SER A 96 -12.90 3.29 19.56
CA SER A 96 -13.44 2.28 20.46
C SER A 96 -14.97 2.31 20.48
N ALA A 97 -15.60 1.13 20.35
CA ALA A 97 -17.05 1.01 20.29
C ALA A 97 -17.75 1.57 21.55
N ASN A 98 -17.09 1.50 22.70
CA ASN A 98 -17.57 2.05 23.97
C ASN A 98 -17.10 3.48 24.26
N GLN A 99 -16.43 4.13 23.29
CA GLN A 99 -15.88 5.48 23.42
C GLN A 99 -14.95 5.68 24.62
N ASN A 100 -14.31 4.61 25.11
CA ASN A 100 -13.35 4.70 26.20
C ASN A 100 -12.09 5.46 25.74
N PRO A 101 -11.77 6.62 26.32
CA PRO A 101 -10.58 7.40 25.95
C PRO A 101 -9.26 6.68 26.28
N ASN A 102 -9.29 5.68 27.17
CA ASN A 102 -8.13 4.89 27.57
C ASN A 102 -8.02 3.56 26.81
N ALA A 103 -8.87 3.31 25.81
CA ALA A 103 -8.75 2.11 24.98
C ALA A 103 -7.41 2.11 24.22
N PRO A 104 -6.72 0.96 24.11
CA PRO A 104 -5.47 0.89 23.37
C PRO A 104 -5.70 1.08 21.87
N LEU A 105 -4.72 1.66 21.19
CA LEU A 105 -4.68 1.71 19.73
C LEU A 105 -4.16 0.39 19.19
N ILE A 106 -4.90 -0.22 18.25
CA ILE A 106 -4.49 -1.43 17.55
C ILE A 106 -4.17 -1.07 16.10
N PHE A 107 -3.00 -1.52 15.63
CA PHE A 107 -2.61 -1.42 14.23
C PHE A 107 -2.71 -2.80 13.59
N TRP A 108 -3.58 -2.96 12.59
CA TRP A 108 -3.82 -4.23 11.91
C TRP A 108 -3.12 -4.25 10.56
N LEU A 109 -2.23 -5.23 10.38
CA LEU A 109 -1.48 -5.43 9.15
C LEU A 109 -1.64 -6.88 8.69
N GLN A 110 -2.28 -7.06 7.54
CA GLN A 110 -2.31 -8.34 6.85
C GLN A 110 -0.93 -8.64 6.23
N GLY A 111 -0.58 -9.93 6.14
CA GLY A 111 0.73 -10.41 5.71
C GLY A 111 0.85 -10.70 4.21
N GLY A 112 1.47 -11.84 3.89
CA GLY A 112 1.86 -12.14 2.51
C GLY A 112 3.06 -11.29 2.09
N PRO A 113 3.11 -10.91 0.82
CA PRO A 113 3.23 -9.48 0.52
C PRO A 113 2.31 -9.06 -0.62
N GLY A 114 1.97 -7.76 -0.67
CA GLY A 114 1.07 -7.20 -1.69
C GLY A 114 -0.42 -7.45 -1.44
N SER A 115 -0.78 -8.10 -0.33
CA SER A 115 -2.18 -8.26 0.08
C SER A 115 -2.65 -7.05 0.90
N SER A 116 -3.93 -6.71 0.74
CA SER A 116 -4.58 -5.60 1.44
C SER A 116 -4.95 -5.99 2.87
N SER A 117 -4.89 -5.03 3.79
CA SER A 117 -5.41 -5.20 5.16
C SER A 117 -6.91 -4.96 5.27
N LEU A 118 -7.54 -4.41 4.23
CA LEU A 118 -8.98 -4.43 3.97
C LEU A 118 -9.34 -5.61 3.06
#